data_AF-A0A535H0W0-F1
#
_entry.id   AF-A0A535H0W0-F1
#
_cell.length_a   1.000
_cell.length_b   1.000
_cell.length_c   1.000
_cell.angle_alpha   90.00
_cell.angle_beta   90.00
_cell.angle_gamma   90.00
#
_symmetry.space_group_name_H-M   'P 1'
#
loop_
_entity.id
_entity.type
_entity.pdbx_description
1 polymer ?
#
loop_
_entity_poly.entity_id
_entity_poly.type
_entity_poly.pdbx_seq_one_letter_code
_entity_poly.pdbx_strand_id
1 'polypeptide(L)' 'MTRVLSYNIQSGGTYRTDKLATIIEATRADIIGLTEATDPQVAEELAQKLGMHLSMSGEAKNHTDW' A
#
# COMPACT_ATOMS: atom_id res chain seq x y z
N MET A 1 19.22 8.60 -2.54
CA MET A 1 19.21 7.21 -2.01
C MET A 1 17.77 6.77 -2.02
N THR A 2 17.46 5.63 -2.64
CA THR A 2 16.10 5.10 -2.74
C THR A 2 15.64 4.51 -1.41
N ARG A 3 14.41 4.83 -0.98
CA ARG A 3 13.80 4.39 0.27
C ARG A 3 12.65 3.44 -0.04
N VAL A 4 12.72 2.24 0.50
CA VAL A 4 11.71 1.19 0.28
C VAL A 4 11.00 0.90 1.60
N LEU A 5 9.67 0.95 1.60
CA LEU A 5 8.83 0.53 2.71
C LEU A 5 8.09 -0.76 2.32
N SER A 6 8.12 -1.75 3.21
CA SER A 6 7.21 -2.89 3.16
C SER A 6 6.33 -2.85 4.41
N TYR A 7 5.02 -2.79 4.24
CA TYR A 7 4.09 -2.63 5.35
C TYR A 7 2.85 -3.50 5.19
N ASN A 8 2.62 -4.37 6.16
CA ASN A 8 1.36 -5.07 6.30
C ASN A 8 0.33 -4.12 6.94
N ILE A 9 -0.73 -3.78 6.21
CA ILE A 9 -1.74 -2.81 6.68
C ILE A 9 -2.85 -3.44 7.52
N GLN A 10 -2.82 -4.76 7.70
CA GLN A 10 -3.75 -5.59 8.47
C GLN A 10 -5.20 -5.46 8.00
N SER A 11 -5.89 -6.57 7.73
CA SER A 11 -7.35 -6.54 7.46
C SER A 11 -7.77 -5.53 6.37
N GLY A 12 -7.05 -5.47 5.26
CA GLY A 12 -7.42 -4.61 4.13
C GLY A 12 -7.13 -3.13 4.31
N GLY A 13 -6.74 -2.64 5.49
CA GLY A 13 -6.54 -1.21 5.74
C GLY A 13 -7.82 -0.36 5.68
N THR A 14 -9.01 -0.98 5.59
CA THR A 14 -10.31 -0.31 5.43
C THR A 14 -10.56 0.70 6.54
N TYR A 15 -11.16 1.84 6.20
CA TYR A 15 -11.45 2.97 7.09
C TYR A 15 -10.23 3.61 7.79
N ARG A 16 -9.00 3.26 7.38
CA ARG A 16 -7.75 3.77 7.98
C ARG A 16 -6.80 4.40 6.96
N THR A 17 -7.23 4.59 5.71
CA THR A 17 -6.42 5.15 4.61
C THR A 17 -5.76 6.46 4.99
N ASP A 18 -6.47 7.39 5.64
CA ASP A 18 -5.88 8.65 6.13
C ASP A 18 -4.76 8.45 7.16
N LYS A 19 -4.99 7.58 8.15
CA LYS A 19 -3.99 7.29 9.19
C LYS A 19 -2.77 6.59 8.61
N LEU A 20 -3.00 5.65 7.70
CA LEU A 20 -1.95 4.92 6.99
C LEU A 20 -1.13 5.87 6.12
N ALA A 21 -1.76 6.78 5.37
CA ALA A 21 -1.08 7.78 4.56
C ALA A 21 -0.14 8.65 5.40
N THR A 22 -0.60 9.18 6.54
CA THR A 22 0.24 9.98 7.45
C THR A 22 1.48 9.21 7.94
N ILE A 23 1.31 7.93 8.31
CA ILE A 23 2.42 7.09 8.78
C ILE A 23 3.42 6.84 7.64
N ILE A 24 2.92 6.49 6.46
CA ILE A 24 3.74 6.16 5.29
C ILE A 24 4.49 7.41 4.80
N GLU A 25 3.83 8.56 4.72
CA GLU A 25 4.42 9.83 4.28
C GLU A 25 5.60 10.24 5.16
N ALA A 26 5.50 10.06 6.48
CA ALA A 26 6.58 10.36 7.42
C ALA A 26 7.87 9.55 7.13
N THR A 27 7.76 8.40 6.47
CA THR A 27 8.93 7.59 6.08
C THR A 27 9.67 8.16 4.87
N ARG A 28 9.02 9.02 4.08
CA ARG A 28 9.53 9.51 2.78
C ARG A 28 9.95 8.36 1.86
N ALA A 29 9.17 7.28 1.79
CA ALA A 29 9.47 6.15 0.92
C ALA A 29 9.27 6.53 -0.56
N ASP A 30 10.16 6.07 -1.42
CA ASP A 30 10.04 6.19 -2.89
C ASP A 30 9.28 4.99 -3.48
N ILE A 31 9.36 3.83 -2.82
CA ILE A 31 8.69 2.58 -3.21
C ILE A 31 7.99 2.00 -1.98
N ILE A 32 6.72 1.63 -2.13
CA ILE A 32 5.89 1.10 -1.05
C ILE A 32 5.30 -0.24 -1.49
N GLY A 33 5.60 -1.30 -0.74
CA GLY A 33 4.93 -2.59 -0.83
C GLY A 33 3.91 -2.72 0.30
N LEU A 34 2.66 -3.00 -0.05
CA LEU A 34 1.58 -3.23 0.92
C LEU A 34 1.18 -4.71 0.90
N THR A 35 1.15 -5.35 2.06
CA THR A 35 0.58 -6.70 2.23
C THR A 35 -0.73 -6.63 3.02
N GLU A 36 -1.60 -7.62 2.82
CA GLU A 36 -2.99 -7.62 3.30
C GLU A 36 -3.85 -6.44 2.82
N ALA A 37 -3.45 -5.77 1.73
CA ALA A 37 -4.30 -4.84 1.00
C ALA A 37 -5.31 -5.61 0.13
N THR A 38 -6.19 -6.37 0.78
CA THR A 38 -7.16 -7.25 0.11
C THR A 38 -8.24 -6.51 -0.67
N ASP A 39 -8.41 -5.22 -0.42
CA ASP A 39 -9.26 -4.34 -1.22
C ASP A 39 -8.38 -3.46 -2.12
N PRO A 40 -8.40 -3.67 -3.45
CA PRO A 40 -7.62 -2.88 -4.39
C PRO A 40 -7.90 -1.36 -4.29
N GLN A 41 -9.11 -0.96 -3.87
CA GLN A 41 -9.46 0.45 -3.71
C GLN A 41 -8.63 1.12 -2.62
N VAL A 42 -8.26 0.41 -1.56
CA VAL A 42 -7.42 0.94 -0.47
C VAL A 42 -6.01 1.23 -0.98
N ALA A 43 -5.43 0.34 -1.78
CA ALA A 43 -4.11 0.56 -2.37
C ALA A 43 -4.10 1.74 -3.34
N GLU A 44 -5.15 1.88 -4.16
CA GLU A 44 -5.30 3.01 -5.08
C GLU A 44 -5.52 4.34 -4.36
N GLU A 45 -6.37 4.36 -3.32
CA GLU A 45 -6.60 5.55 -2.50
C GLU A 45 -5.31 6.00 -1.80
N LEU A 46 -4.54 5.06 -1.23
CA LEU A 46 -3.24 5.36 -0.62
C LEU A 46 -2.24 5.89 -1.65
N ALA A 47 -2.18 5.30 -2.84
CA ALA A 47 -1.31 5.77 -3.91
C ALA A 47 -1.63 7.22 -4.31
N GLN A 48 -2.92 7.57 -4.45
CA GLN A 48 -3.35 8.94 -4.74
C GLN A 48 -2.97 9.92 -3.62
N LYS A 49 -3.25 9.57 -2.35
CA LYS A 49 -2.91 10.41 -1.20
C LYS A 49 -1.41 10.67 -1.04
N LEU A 50 -0.59 9.67 -1.39
CA LEU A 50 0.86 9.73 -1.28
C LEU A 50 1.55 10.31 -2.54
N GLY A 51 0.78 10.68 -3.57
CA GLY A 51 1.33 11.23 -4.80
C GLY A 51 2.13 10.22 -5.63
N MET A 52 1.81 8.93 -5.50
CA MET A 52 2.50 7.86 -6.23
C MET A 52 2.11 7.89 -7.70
N HIS A 53 3.10 7.81 -8.59
CA HIS A 53 2.86 7.86 -10.04
C HIS A 53 2.36 6.52 -10.61
N LEU A 54 2.70 5.41 -9.95
CA LEU A 54 2.32 4.07 -10.36
C LEU A 54 1.70 3.35 -9.15
N SER A 55 0.52 2.78 -9.37
CA SER A 55 -0.12 1.83 -8.45
C SER A 55 -0.38 0.53 -9.19
N MET A 56 -0.03 -0.59 -8.56
CA MET A 56 -0.30 -1.92 -9.06
C MET A 56 -0.84 -2.75 -7.91
N SER A 57 -1.98 -3.38 -8.13
CA SER A 57 -2.55 -4.38 -7.24
C SER A 57 -2.64 -5.70 -7.98
N GLY A 58 -2.42 -6.78 -7.26
CA GLY A 58 -2.57 -8.14 -7.75
C GLY A 58 -3.33 -8.95 -6.72
N GLU A 59 -4.34 -9.67 -7.17
CA GLU A 59 -4.91 -10.76 -6.37
C GLU A 59 -4.13 -12.03 -6.69
N ALA A 60 -3.62 -12.69 -5.65
CA ALA A 60 -3.16 -14.06 -5.77
C ALA A 60 -4.35 -14.92 -6.21
N LYS A 61 -4.31 -15.43 -7.44
CA LYS A 61 -5.35 -16.31 -7.99
C LYS A 61 -5.15 -17.75 -7.54
N ASN A 62 -3.91 -18.10 -7.20
CA ASN A 62 -3.52 -19.39 -6.65
C ASN A 62 -2.83 -19.22 -5.29
N HIS A 63 -2.94 -20.24 -4.45
CA HIS A 63 -2.27 -20.30 -3.15
C HIS A 63 -0.73 -20.30 -3.25
N THR A 64 -0.19 -20.40 -4.47
CA THR A 64 1.24 -20.37 -4.81
C THR A 64 1.67 -19.08 -5.52
N ASP A 65 0.76 -18.13 -5.72
CA ASP A 65 1.11 -16.82 -6.28
C ASP A 65 1.74 -15.97 -5.15
N TRP A 66 2.99 -16.30 -4.79
CA TRP A 66 3.85 -15.53 -3.91
C TRP A 66 5.16 -15.20 -4.61
#